data_AF-A0A358GMS5-F1
#
_entry.id   AF-A0A358GMS5-F1
#
_cell.length_a   1.000
_cell.length_b   1.000
_cell.length_c   1.000
_cell.angle_alpha   90.00
_cell.angle_beta   90.00
_cell.angle_gamma   90.00
#
_symmetry.space_group_name_H-M   'P 1'
#
loop_
_entity.id
_entity.type
_entity.pdbx_description
1 polymer ?
#
loop_
_entity_poly.entity_id
_entity_poly.type
_entity_poly.pdbx_seq_one_letter_code
_entity_poly.pdbx_strand_id
1 'polypeptide(L)' 'MQNQSMQALSPKELNYIADSISNEELLIKQCAATASISHNPQIQQALNQYVRSHEQHLNILVNALQQHQSIAPTQAQ' A
#
# COMPACT_ATOMS: atom_id res chain seq x y z
N MET A 1 26.22 18.41 0.50
CA MET A 1 25.15 17.53 1.02
C MET A 1 24.75 16.62 -0.13
N GLN A 2 24.98 15.33 0.02
CA GLN A 2 25.01 14.38 -1.09
C GLN A 2 23.59 14.12 -1.59
N ASN A 3 23.34 14.51 -2.82
CA ASN A 3 22.09 14.33 -3.55
C ASN A 3 21.88 12.81 -3.72
N GLN A 4 21.06 12.19 -2.85
CA GLN A 4 20.50 10.86 -3.12
C GLN A 4 19.62 11.01 -4.35
N SER A 5 20.23 10.87 -5.53
CA SER A 5 19.57 10.70 -6.80
C SER A 5 18.54 9.59 -6.63
N MET A 6 17.25 9.97 -6.60
CA MET A 6 16.11 9.06 -6.77
C MET A 6 16.41 8.20 -7.99
N GLN A 7 16.90 6.97 -7.76
CA GLN A 7 17.01 5.99 -8.82
C GLN A 7 15.58 5.69 -9.26
N ALA A 8 15.34 5.81 -10.56
CA ALA A 8 14.07 5.41 -11.14
C ALA A 8 13.82 3.94 -10.75
N LEU A 9 12.67 3.67 -10.12
CA LEU A 9 12.30 2.30 -9.78
C LEU A 9 12.34 1.40 -11.02
N SER A 10 12.93 0.23 -10.88
CA SER A 10 12.91 -0.78 -11.93
C SER A 10 11.49 -1.33 -12.15
N PRO A 11 11.19 -1.89 -13.33
CA PRO A 11 9.90 -2.53 -13.59
C PRO A 11 9.54 -3.62 -12.57
N LYS A 12 10.56 -4.31 -12.01
CA LYS A 12 10.36 -5.32 -10.97
C LYS A 12 9.88 -4.71 -9.66
N GLU A 13 10.43 -3.56 -9.27
CA GLU A 13 10.02 -2.85 -8.07
C GLU A 13 8.61 -2.25 -8.24
N LEU A 14 8.27 -1.75 -9.43
CA LEU A 14 6.91 -1.30 -9.72
C LEU A 14 5.89 -2.44 -9.64
N ASN A 15 6.22 -3.62 -10.17
CA ASN A 15 5.36 -4.80 -10.03
C ASN A 15 5.21 -5.21 -8.56
N TYR A 16 6.31 -5.21 -7.80
CA TYR A 16 6.28 -5.51 -6.37
C TYR A 16 5.42 -4.54 -5.56
N ILE A 17 5.44 -3.24 -5.90
CA ILE A 17 4.54 -2.26 -5.27
C ILE A 17 3.08 -2.57 -5.62
N ALA A 18 2.78 -2.88 -6.88
CA ALA A 18 1.42 -3.25 -7.30
C ALA A 18 0.91 -4.52 -6.58
N ASP A 19 1.77 -5.53 -6.43
CA ASP A 19 1.47 -6.74 -5.66
C ASP A 19 1.24 -6.41 -4.18
N SER A 20 2.06 -5.51 -3.62
CA SER A 20 1.95 -5.05 -2.22
C SER A 20 0.64 -4.29 -1.98
N ILE A 21 0.17 -3.46 -2.91
CA ILE A 21 -1.15 -2.80 -2.82
C ILE A 21 -2.26 -3.83 -2.73
N SER A 22 -2.23 -4.86 -3.58
CA SER A 22 -3.23 -5.93 -3.57
C SER A 22 -3.25 -6.68 -2.22
N ASN A 23 -2.07 -6.89 -1.61
CA ASN A 23 -1.95 -7.50 -0.29
C ASN A 23 -2.51 -6.59 0.82
N GLU A 24 -2.21 -5.29 0.80
CA GLU A 24 -2.73 -4.33 1.77
C GLU A 24 -4.27 -4.24 1.71
N GLU A 25 -4.87 -4.21 0.51
CA GLU A 25 -6.32 -4.25 0.36
C GLU A 25 -6.96 -5.52 0.92
N LEU A 26 -6.31 -6.67 0.73
CA LEU A 26 -6.77 -7.94 1.29
C LEU A 26 -6.74 -7.91 2.82
N LEU A 27 -5.65 -7.42 3.41
CA LEU A 27 -5.48 -7.33 4.87
C LEU A 27 -6.49 -6.38 5.49
N ILE A 28 -6.79 -5.23 4.85
CA ILE A 28 -7.84 -4.31 5.28
C ILE A 28 -9.19 -5.02 5.33
N LYS A 29 -9.57 -5.72 4.26
CA LYS A 29 -10.85 -6.44 4.17
C LYS A 29 -10.96 -7.51 5.24
N GLN A 30 -9.89 -8.29 5.47
CA GLN A 30 -9.86 -9.31 6.50
C GLN A 30 -9.94 -8.73 7.91
N CYS A 31 -9.23 -7.64 8.20
CA CYS A 31 -9.28 -6.98 9.50
C CYS A 31 -10.67 -6.41 9.78
N ALA A 32 -11.28 -5.73 8.79
CA ALA A 32 -12.62 -5.17 8.90
C ALA A 32 -13.68 -6.27 9.10
N ALA A 33 -13.63 -7.34 8.31
CA ALA A 33 -14.54 -8.48 8.44
C ALA A 33 -14.37 -9.21 9.78
N THR A 34 -13.14 -9.37 10.25
CA THR A 34 -12.87 -10.03 11.55
C THR A 34 -13.31 -9.14 12.71
N ALA A 35 -13.14 -7.82 12.61
CA ALA A 35 -13.59 -6.87 13.62
C ALA A 35 -15.12 -6.86 13.76
N SER A 36 -15.85 -7.00 12.65
CA SER A 36 -17.32 -7.00 12.66
C SER A 36 -17.93 -8.26 13.27
N ILE A 37 -17.25 -9.41 13.19
CA ILE A 37 -17.72 -10.68 13.77
C ILE A 37 -17.11 -11.01 15.14
N SER A 38 -16.05 -10.31 15.54
CA SER A 38 -15.38 -10.53 16.82
C SER A 38 -16.24 -10.02 17.97
N HIS A 39 -16.40 -10.84 19.01
CA HIS A 39 -17.10 -10.47 20.24
C HIS A 39 -16.15 -9.92 21.32
N ASN A 40 -14.83 -9.96 21.07
CA ASN A 40 -13.84 -9.46 22.01
C ASN A 40 -13.48 -8.00 21.68
N PRO A 41 -13.76 -7.04 22.58
CA PRO A 41 -13.55 -5.62 22.31
C PRO A 41 -12.07 -5.24 22.12
N GLN A 42 -11.14 -5.95 22.77
CA GLN A 42 -9.70 -5.71 22.59
C GLN A 42 -9.25 -6.13 21.19
N ILE A 43 -9.78 -7.25 20.68
CA ILE A 43 -9.51 -7.71 19.32
C ILE A 43 -10.10 -6.74 18.31
N GLN A 44 -11.33 -6.26 18.52
CA GLN A 44 -11.93 -5.24 17.65
C GLN A 44 -11.08 -3.98 17.61
N GLN A 45 -10.61 -3.49 18.76
CA GLN A 45 -9.77 -2.29 18.82
C GLN A 45 -8.42 -2.50 18.12
N ALA A 46 -7.79 -3.66 18.28
CA ALA A 46 -6.54 -3.99 17.60
C ALA A 46 -6.72 -4.04 16.07
N LEU A 47 -7.76 -4.73 15.59
CA LEU A 47 -8.07 -4.84 14.17
C LEU A 47 -8.38 -3.48 13.54
N ASN A 48 -9.11 -2.60 14.23
CA ASN A 48 -9.35 -1.24 13.77
C ASN A 48 -8.07 -0.40 13.68
N GLN A 49 -7.09 -0.62 14.58
CA GLN A 49 -5.78 0.02 14.46
C GLN A 49 -4.99 -0.52 13.26
N TYR A 50 -5.05 -1.83 13.02
CA TYR A 50 -4.40 -2.43 11.85
C TYR A 50 -5.01 -1.94 10.54
N VAL A 51 -6.34 -1.82 10.44
CA VAL A 51 -7.00 -1.22 9.26
C VAL A 51 -6.40 0.15 8.95
N ARG A 52 -6.28 1.04 9.95
CA ARG A 52 -5.71 2.37 9.75
C ARG A 52 -4.24 2.32 9.31
N SER A 53 -3.44 1.41 9.86
CA SER A 53 -2.05 1.24 9.45
C SER A 53 -1.94 0.78 8.01
N HIS A 54 -2.76 -0.20 7.60
CA HIS A 54 -2.79 -0.70 6.23
C HIS A 54 -3.28 0.37 5.24
N GLU A 55 -4.26 1.21 5.62
CA GLU A 55 -4.68 2.36 4.81
C GLU A 55 -3.55 3.38 4.63
N GLN A 56 -2.74 3.63 5.67
CA GLN A 56 -1.56 4.48 5.57
C GLN A 56 -0.51 3.88 4.63
N HIS A 57 -0.23 2.58 4.73
CA HIS A 57 0.70 1.90 3.83
C HIS A 57 0.22 1.93 2.38
N LEU A 58 -1.06 1.66 2.14
CA LEU A 58 -1.69 1.74 0.83
C LEU A 58 -1.50 3.13 0.22
N ASN A 59 -1.72 4.19 1.01
CA ASN A 59 -1.50 5.56 0.56
C ASN A 59 -0.04 5.80 0.14
N ILE A 60 0.93 5.32 0.93
CA ILE A 60 2.36 5.43 0.60
C ILE A 60 2.69 4.69 -0.70
N LEU A 61 2.21 3.45 -0.86
CA LEU A 61 2.46 2.63 -2.05
C LEU A 61 1.83 3.26 -3.31
N VAL A 62 0.61 3.78 -3.20
CA VAL A 62 -0.07 4.48 -4.31
C VAL A 62 0.69 5.74 -4.69
N ASN A 63 1.13 6.55 -3.73
CA ASN A 63 1.94 7.73 -4.01
C ASN A 63 3.26 7.36 -4.69
N ALA A 64 3.94 6.30 -4.25
CA ALA A 64 5.16 5.82 -4.86
C ALA A 64 4.95 5.40 -6.33
N LEU A 65 3.83 4.71 -6.61
CA LEU A 65 3.44 4.33 -7.98
C LEU A 65 3.11 5.55 -8.85
N GLN A 66 2.34 6.51 -8.33
CA GLN A 66 1.96 7.73 -9.06
C GLN A 66 3.16 8.61 -9.41
N GLN A 67 4.11 8.75 -8.48
CA GLN A 67 5.37 9.47 -8.72
C GLN A 67 6.21 8.84 -9.83
N HIS A 68 6.08 7.53 -10.08
CA HIS A 68 6.80 6.84 -11.15
C HIS A 68 6.01 6.72 -12.45
N GLN A 69 4.69 6.65 -12.40
CA GLN A 69 3.84 6.72 -13.60
C GLN A 69 4.00 8.05 -14.34
N SER A 70 4.26 9.14 -13.62
CA SER A 70 4.49 10.46 -14.21
C SER A 70 5.89 10.63 -14.84
N ILE A 71 6.81 9.68 -14.62
CA ILE A 71 8.16 9.65 -15.21
C ILE A 71 8.24 8.63 -16.35
N ALA A 72 7.34 7.63 -16.39
CA ALA A 72 7.20 6.75 -17.53
C ALA A 72 6.69 7.58 -18.71
N PRO A 73 7.47 7.78 -19.80
CA PRO A 73 6.90 8.32 -21.01
C PRO A 73 5.78 7.37 -21.38
N THR A 74 4.56 7.91 -21.54
CA THR A 74 3.47 7.27 -22.26
C THR A 74 4.09 6.45 -23.37
N GLN A 75 4.11 5.12 -23.22
CA GLN A 75 4.52 4.23 -24.29
C GLN A 75 3.58 4.60 -25.44
N ALA A 76 4.17 5.27 -26.43
CA ALA A 76 3.49 5.62 -27.66
C ALA A 76 2.91 4.33 -28.24
N GLN A 77 1.71 4.48 -28.77
CA GLN A 77 0.86 3.49 -29.43
C GLN A 77 1.64 2.52 -30.32
#